data_AF-A0A1H5F0G5-F1
#
_entry.id   AF-A0A1H5F0G5-F1
#
_cell.length_a   1.000
_cell.length_b   1.000
_cell.length_c   1.000
_cell.angle_alpha   90.00
_cell.angle_beta   90.00
_cell.angle_gamma   90.00
#
_symmetry.space_group_name_H-M   'P 1'
#
loop_
_entity.id
_entity.type
_entity.pdbx_description
1 polymer ?
#
loop_
_entity_poly.entity_id
_entity_poly.type
_entity_poly.pdbx_seq_one_letter_code
_entity_poly.pdbx_strand_id
1 'polypeptide(L)'
;MEYEAVGAEPTATEDLPGLGSALGQLDCLLVRDHAHWIVARDGASVEVGRVSGDTGTVFDTRYGGRLPRGEKTSVSPVPGGGLAVSGADSVTVQEADGTVRWTFAHRPWPSGARGACAPDPSGTALLAVVQPALETDRNEVLVALDLATGAVLAETRLPTNWGTYEFQQPLGPAGARALFLDAAQGQEEAYSLLVSFAGAELSIARVGGYDEPFTGSSDRSGAFLTVAVAGEQLTRYDVPARPRAVVKADDVLPDGLVFMGRPGFLDEARVLAPVGEDPWEEECRHFLLDAVDLRPRAEVTYPPGVEVVSRVLPLGDGTWLTFDGDTVRRWRTG
;
A
#
# COMPACT_ATOMS: atom_id res chain seq x y z
N MET A 1 22.98 22.01 2.49
CA MET A 1 21.93 22.44 3.44
C MET A 1 22.13 21.59 4.69
N GLU A 2 22.35 22.18 5.86
CA GLU A 2 22.43 21.42 7.12
C GLU A 2 21.03 21.37 7.73
N TYR A 3 20.52 20.17 7.99
CA TYR A 3 19.24 19.96 8.65
C TYR A 3 19.47 19.64 10.13
N GLU A 4 18.47 19.93 10.95
CA GLU A 4 18.45 19.42 12.32
C GLU A 4 18.45 17.89 12.30
N ALA A 5 19.23 17.26 13.20
CA ALA A 5 19.22 15.82 13.36
C ALA A 5 18.31 15.43 14.52
N VAL A 6 17.39 14.50 14.28
CA VAL A 6 16.45 13.98 15.28
C VAL A 6 16.70 12.49 15.48
N GLY A 7 16.87 12.06 16.73
CA GLY A 7 17.10 10.66 17.07
C GLY A 7 15.84 9.80 16.90
N ALA A 8 15.98 8.59 16.38
CA ALA A 8 14.95 7.56 16.41
C ALA A 8 15.09 6.71 17.68
N GLU A 9 13.99 6.54 18.41
CA GLU A 9 13.90 5.68 19.59
C GLU A 9 13.01 4.47 19.28
N PRO A 10 13.47 3.23 19.53
CA PRO A 10 12.64 2.05 19.33
C PRO A 10 11.59 1.97 20.44
N THR A 11 10.34 1.72 20.09
CA THR A 11 9.23 1.54 21.04
C THR A 11 8.79 0.08 21.15
N ALA A 12 8.92 -0.68 20.06
CA ALA A 12 8.59 -2.10 20.02
C ALA A 12 9.44 -2.84 18.98
N THR A 13 9.60 -4.14 19.15
CA THR A 13 10.24 -5.02 18.18
C THR A 13 9.58 -6.38 18.26
N GLU A 14 9.15 -6.90 17.12
CA GLU A 14 8.54 -8.22 17.01
C GLU A 14 8.93 -8.88 15.69
N ASP A 15 9.04 -10.20 15.69
CA ASP A 15 9.28 -10.98 14.47
C ASP A 15 7.95 -11.36 13.80
N LEU A 16 7.98 -11.40 12.48
CA LEU A 16 6.91 -11.86 11.60
C LEU A 16 7.51 -12.80 10.53
N PRO A 17 7.49 -14.12 10.76
CA PRO A 17 8.14 -15.09 9.87
C PRO A 17 7.69 -15.00 8.41
N GLY A 18 8.63 -15.00 7.48
CA GLY A 18 8.36 -14.88 6.04
C GLY A 18 8.11 -13.45 5.57
N LEU A 19 8.26 -12.44 6.44
CA LEU A 19 8.20 -11.05 6.02
C LEU A 19 9.34 -10.71 5.07
N GLY A 20 10.56 -11.17 5.33
CA GLY A 20 11.72 -10.86 4.48
C GLY A 20 11.53 -11.29 3.02
N SER A 21 10.81 -12.39 2.79
CA SER A 21 10.45 -12.88 1.45
C SER A 21 9.25 -12.16 0.84
N ALA A 22 8.39 -11.57 1.66
CA ALA A 22 7.21 -10.81 1.23
C ALA A 22 7.54 -9.33 0.96
N LEU A 23 8.59 -8.77 1.56
CA LEU A 23 9.04 -7.41 1.29
C LEU A 23 9.33 -7.23 -0.21
N GLY A 24 8.69 -6.24 -0.82
CA GLY A 24 8.71 -6.01 -2.28
C GLY A 24 7.52 -6.60 -3.04
N GLN A 25 6.66 -7.39 -2.39
CA GLN A 25 5.33 -7.69 -2.92
C GLN A 25 4.39 -6.50 -2.70
N LEU A 26 3.56 -6.22 -3.71
CA LEU A 26 2.62 -5.09 -3.71
C LEU A 26 1.56 -5.18 -2.61
N ASP A 27 1.34 -6.37 -2.05
CA ASP A 27 0.35 -6.59 -1.00
C ASP A 27 0.97 -6.84 0.38
N CYS A 28 2.28 -6.59 0.55
CA CYS A 28 2.96 -6.78 1.82
C CYS A 28 2.53 -5.74 2.86
N LEU A 29 2.42 -4.47 2.47
CA LEU A 29 2.08 -3.35 3.35
C LEU A 29 0.75 -2.78 2.92
N LEU A 30 -0.29 -2.94 3.75
CA LEU A 30 -1.67 -2.64 3.38
C LEU A 30 -2.33 -1.72 4.41
N VAL A 31 -3.24 -0.87 3.95
CA VAL A 31 -4.23 -0.21 4.80
C VAL A 31 -5.60 -0.82 4.53
N ARG A 32 -6.23 -1.39 5.56
CA ARG A 32 -7.57 -2.01 5.51
C ARG A 32 -8.30 -1.75 6.81
N ASP A 33 -9.60 -1.45 6.73
CA ASP A 33 -10.45 -1.24 7.92
C ASP A 33 -9.81 -0.24 8.90
N HIS A 34 -9.37 0.90 8.37
CA HIS A 34 -8.74 1.97 9.15
C HIS A 34 -7.52 1.53 9.98
N ALA A 35 -6.82 0.48 9.55
CA ALA A 35 -5.61 -0.01 10.19
C ALA A 35 -4.55 -0.40 9.15
N HIS A 36 -3.29 -0.31 9.57
CA HIS A 36 -2.17 -0.89 8.85
C HIS A 36 -2.12 -2.40 9.07
N TRP A 37 -1.78 -3.13 8.02
CA TRP A 37 -1.64 -4.57 8.00
C TRP A 37 -0.35 -4.94 7.29
N ILE A 38 0.32 -5.96 7.79
CA ILE A 38 1.51 -6.53 7.17
C ILE A 38 1.20 -7.97 6.77
N VAL A 39 1.47 -8.31 5.50
CA VAL A 39 1.34 -9.65 4.95
C VAL A 39 2.73 -10.25 4.78
N ALA A 40 3.00 -11.32 5.52
CA ALA A 40 4.21 -12.13 5.46
C ALA A 40 3.93 -13.44 4.71
N ARG A 41 4.95 -13.98 4.03
CA ARG A 41 4.80 -15.19 3.21
C ARG A 41 6.05 -16.06 3.26
N ASP A 42 5.83 -17.35 3.52
CA ASP A 42 6.85 -18.39 3.38
C ASP A 42 6.30 -19.56 2.55
N GLY A 43 6.65 -19.58 1.27
CA GLY A 43 6.10 -20.50 0.29
C GLY A 43 4.58 -20.36 0.17
N ALA A 44 3.84 -21.37 0.63
CA ALA A 44 2.38 -21.35 0.63
C ALA A 44 1.77 -20.84 1.95
N SER A 45 2.58 -20.67 2.98
CA SER A 45 2.13 -20.13 4.26
C SER A 45 2.03 -18.60 4.15
N VAL A 46 0.93 -18.06 4.65
CA VAL A 46 0.74 -16.60 4.77
C VAL A 46 0.39 -16.29 6.22
N GLU A 47 1.00 -15.24 6.75
CA GLU A 47 0.62 -14.63 8.03
C GLU A 47 0.28 -13.17 7.78
N VAL A 48 -0.79 -12.70 8.39
CA VAL A 48 -1.28 -11.33 8.26
C VAL A 48 -1.40 -10.73 9.67
N GLY A 49 -0.66 -9.66 9.92
CA GLY A 49 -0.60 -8.98 11.20
C GLY A 49 -1.25 -7.60 11.12
N ARG A 50 -2.24 -7.33 11.98
CA ARG A 50 -2.77 -5.98 12.18
C ARG A 50 -1.81 -5.20 13.05
N VAL A 51 -1.34 -4.06 12.56
CA VAL A 51 -0.46 -3.17 13.34
C VAL A 51 -1.24 -2.59 14.51
N SER A 52 -0.60 -2.59 15.68
CA SER A 52 -1.22 -2.15 16.93
C SER A 52 -1.40 -0.64 17.02
N GLY A 53 -2.54 -0.21 17.57
CA GLY A 53 -2.71 1.16 18.03
C GLY A 53 -1.92 1.49 19.31
N ASP A 54 -1.47 0.47 20.05
CA ASP A 54 -0.56 0.62 21.19
C ASP A 54 0.88 0.72 20.70
N THR A 55 1.53 1.85 20.94
CA THR A 55 2.91 2.10 20.52
C THR A 55 3.95 1.19 21.21
N GLY A 56 3.58 0.51 22.30
CA GLY A 56 4.41 -0.45 23.01
C GLY A 56 4.50 -1.83 22.38
N THR A 57 3.69 -2.11 21.35
CA THR A 57 3.73 -3.36 20.56
C THR A 57 3.72 -3.04 19.07
N VAL A 58 4.05 -4.04 18.25
CA VAL A 58 3.95 -3.94 16.79
C VAL A 58 2.58 -4.44 16.33
N PHE A 59 2.09 -5.57 16.85
CA PHE A 59 0.89 -6.21 16.35
C PHE A 59 -0.18 -6.42 17.43
N ASP A 60 -1.44 -6.12 17.10
CA ASP A 60 -2.60 -6.41 17.97
C ASP A 60 -3.12 -7.83 17.75
N THR A 61 -3.15 -8.25 16.49
CA THR A 61 -3.75 -9.52 16.10
C THR A 61 -3.01 -10.06 14.90
N ARG A 62 -2.82 -11.37 14.89
CA ARG A 62 -2.22 -12.08 13.78
C ARG A 62 -3.01 -13.33 13.48
N TYR A 63 -3.17 -13.63 12.22
CA TYR A 63 -3.73 -14.88 11.76
C TYR A 63 -3.13 -15.22 10.41
N GLY A 64 -3.25 -16.47 10.02
CA GLY A 64 -2.62 -16.94 8.82
C GLY A 64 -3.39 -18.10 8.22
N GLY A 65 -2.94 -18.50 7.05
CA GLY A 65 -3.55 -19.58 6.31
C GLY A 65 -2.57 -20.18 5.32
N ARG A 66 -3.12 -21.01 4.44
CA ARG A 66 -2.39 -21.51 3.30
C ARG A 66 -2.97 -20.91 2.02
N LEU A 67 -2.11 -20.30 1.24
CA LEU A 67 -2.45 -19.87 -0.09
C LEU A 67 -2.57 -21.08 -1.02
N PRO A 68 -3.50 -21.04 -1.99
CA PRO A 68 -3.46 -21.95 -3.12
C PRO A 68 -2.08 -21.91 -3.76
N ARG A 69 -1.57 -23.06 -4.22
CA ARG A 69 -0.28 -23.11 -4.92
C ARG A 69 -0.36 -22.28 -6.20
N GLY A 70 0.57 -21.35 -6.37
CA GLY A 70 0.69 -20.57 -7.60
C GLY A 70 1.57 -19.35 -7.40
N GLU A 71 2.37 -19.07 -8.41
CA GLU A 71 2.99 -17.75 -8.58
C GLU A 71 1.88 -16.75 -8.95
N LYS A 72 2.02 -15.46 -8.60
CA LYS A 72 1.04 -14.37 -8.87
C LYS A 72 -0.19 -14.32 -7.96
N THR A 73 0.00 -14.47 -6.65
CA THR A 73 -1.07 -14.26 -5.66
C THR A 73 -0.93 -12.90 -4.99
N SER A 74 -2.02 -12.17 -4.87
CA SER A 74 -2.17 -11.02 -3.97
C SER A 74 -3.18 -11.40 -2.88
N VAL A 75 -2.95 -10.95 -1.64
CA VAL A 75 -3.73 -11.27 -0.46
C VAL A 75 -4.19 -9.97 0.19
N SER A 76 -5.44 -9.96 0.66
CA SER A 76 -5.96 -8.90 1.49
C SER A 76 -6.71 -9.49 2.67
N PRO A 77 -6.52 -8.99 3.91
CA PRO A 77 -7.40 -9.34 5.01
C PRO A 77 -8.84 -8.90 4.68
N VAL A 78 -9.81 -9.67 5.15
CA VAL A 78 -11.24 -9.34 5.08
C VAL A 78 -11.86 -9.25 6.48
N PRO A 79 -12.95 -8.48 6.66
CA PRO A 79 -13.68 -8.45 7.92
C PRO A 79 -14.01 -9.85 8.45
N GLY A 80 -13.77 -10.06 9.75
CA GLY A 80 -13.98 -11.35 10.42
C GLY A 80 -12.76 -12.28 10.48
N GLY A 81 -11.59 -11.84 10.00
CA GLY A 81 -10.33 -12.59 10.15
C GLY A 81 -10.05 -13.62 9.06
N GLY A 82 -10.72 -13.50 7.90
CA GLY A 82 -10.44 -14.30 6.71
C GLY A 82 -9.46 -13.61 5.75
N LEU A 83 -9.22 -14.23 4.61
CA LEU A 83 -8.36 -13.70 3.53
C LEU A 83 -9.09 -13.68 2.19
N ALA A 84 -9.01 -12.58 1.47
CA ALA A 84 -9.28 -12.53 0.03
C ALA A 84 -7.97 -12.77 -0.71
N VAL A 85 -8.00 -13.65 -1.71
CA VAL A 85 -6.84 -14.05 -2.52
C VAL A 85 -7.17 -13.81 -3.99
N SER A 86 -6.46 -12.88 -4.62
CA SER A 86 -6.43 -12.72 -6.07
C SER A 86 -5.33 -13.60 -6.63
N GLY A 87 -5.71 -14.71 -7.26
CA GLY A 87 -4.81 -15.71 -7.82
C GLY A 87 -4.59 -15.56 -9.33
N ALA A 88 -4.02 -16.61 -9.93
CA ALA A 88 -3.67 -16.63 -11.34
C ALA A 88 -4.89 -16.57 -12.28
N ASP A 89 -6.01 -17.18 -11.90
CA ASP A 89 -7.23 -17.35 -12.72
C ASP A 89 -8.53 -17.27 -11.89
N SER A 90 -8.43 -16.83 -10.64
CA SER A 90 -9.57 -16.74 -9.75
C SER A 90 -9.33 -15.78 -8.61
N VAL A 91 -10.43 -15.28 -8.05
CA VAL A 91 -10.48 -14.57 -6.78
C VAL A 91 -11.21 -15.46 -5.78
N THR A 92 -10.62 -15.70 -4.62
CA THR A 92 -11.17 -16.58 -3.58
C THR A 92 -11.25 -15.86 -2.25
N VAL A 93 -12.34 -16.06 -1.51
CA VAL A 93 -12.41 -15.66 -0.10
C VAL A 93 -12.35 -16.89 0.78
N GLN A 94 -11.42 -16.85 1.74
CA GLN A 94 -11.19 -17.88 2.74
C GLN A 94 -11.63 -17.38 4.11
N GLU A 95 -12.21 -18.26 4.91
CA GLU A 95 -12.49 -18.05 6.33
C GLU A 95 -11.20 -18.12 7.16
N ALA A 96 -11.29 -17.74 8.44
CA ALA A 96 -10.16 -17.76 9.38
C ALA A 96 -9.55 -19.17 9.60
N ASP A 97 -10.35 -20.22 9.40
CA ASP A 97 -9.88 -21.62 9.47
C ASP A 97 -9.28 -22.13 8.14
N GLY A 98 -9.20 -21.26 7.12
CA GLY A 98 -8.68 -21.56 5.80
C GLY A 98 -9.69 -22.25 4.87
N THR A 99 -10.93 -22.49 5.30
CA THR A 99 -11.97 -23.00 4.40
C THR A 99 -12.34 -21.96 3.35
N VAL A 100 -12.58 -22.41 2.12
CA VAL A 100 -13.01 -21.53 1.04
C VAL A 100 -14.50 -21.22 1.20
N ARG A 101 -14.84 -19.94 1.38
CA ARG A 101 -16.23 -19.46 1.39
C ARG A 101 -16.81 -19.50 -0.02
N TRP A 102 -16.10 -18.91 -0.98
CA TRP A 102 -16.48 -18.90 -2.38
C TRP A 102 -15.27 -18.62 -3.28
N THR A 103 -15.41 -18.94 -4.57
CA THR A 103 -14.43 -18.66 -5.62
C THR A 103 -15.13 -18.04 -6.83
N PHE A 104 -14.58 -16.93 -7.33
CA PHE A 104 -14.94 -16.28 -8.57
C PHE A 104 -13.86 -16.57 -9.62
N ALA A 105 -14.21 -17.26 -10.70
CA ALA A 105 -13.28 -17.61 -11.76
C ALA A 105 -13.16 -16.49 -12.81
N HIS A 106 -11.94 -16.25 -13.30
CA HIS A 106 -11.67 -15.36 -14.43
C HIS A 106 -10.62 -15.98 -15.35
N ARG A 107 -10.29 -15.33 -16.47
CA ARG A 107 -9.24 -15.84 -17.36
C ARG A 107 -7.85 -15.78 -16.69
N PRO A 108 -6.94 -16.72 -16.98
CA PRO A 108 -5.60 -16.67 -16.41
C PRO A 108 -4.83 -15.40 -16.78
N TRP A 109 -4.09 -14.86 -15.82
CA TRP A 109 -3.18 -13.72 -16.04
C TRP A 109 -2.01 -14.09 -16.96
N PRO A 110 -1.67 -13.26 -17.96
CA PRO A 110 -0.45 -13.44 -18.75
C PRO A 110 0.82 -13.29 -17.88
N SER A 111 1.98 -13.65 -18.42
CA SER A 111 3.26 -13.48 -17.72
C SER A 111 3.49 -12.01 -17.35
N GLY A 112 4.02 -11.74 -16.15
CA GLY A 112 4.30 -10.39 -15.65
C GLY A 112 3.10 -9.60 -15.12
N ALA A 113 1.86 -9.98 -15.45
CA ALA A 113 0.65 -9.33 -14.96
C ALA A 113 0.03 -10.09 -13.78
N ARG A 114 -0.67 -9.38 -12.90
CA ARG A 114 -1.41 -9.96 -11.77
C ARG A 114 -2.49 -9.01 -11.27
N GLY A 115 -3.62 -9.56 -10.86
CA GLY A 115 -4.70 -8.83 -10.22
C GLY A 115 -4.42 -8.51 -8.76
N ALA A 116 -5.32 -7.73 -8.18
CA ALA A 116 -5.38 -7.46 -6.76
C ALA A 116 -6.84 -7.45 -6.31
N CYS A 117 -7.07 -7.61 -5.01
CA CYS A 117 -8.39 -7.48 -4.42
C CYS A 117 -8.32 -6.80 -3.05
N ALA A 118 -9.40 -6.11 -2.68
CA ALA A 118 -9.56 -5.52 -1.36
C ALA A 118 -11.04 -5.45 -0.99
N PRO A 119 -11.41 -5.65 0.29
CA PRO A 119 -12.75 -5.34 0.75
C PRO A 119 -13.01 -3.84 0.55
N ASP A 120 -14.25 -3.49 0.22
CA ASP A 120 -14.67 -2.10 0.26
C ASP A 120 -14.69 -1.59 1.71
N PRO A 121 -14.62 -0.27 1.95
CA PRO A 121 -14.63 0.28 3.30
C PRO A 121 -15.86 -0.09 4.14
N SER A 122 -17.01 -0.41 3.52
CA SER A 122 -18.20 -0.86 4.26
C SER A 122 -18.14 -2.33 4.68
N GLY A 123 -17.18 -3.10 4.15
CA GLY A 123 -17.02 -4.52 4.43
C GLY A 123 -18.14 -5.38 3.84
N THR A 124 -18.83 -4.91 2.80
CA THR A 124 -19.96 -5.62 2.18
C THR A 124 -19.62 -6.18 0.80
N ALA A 125 -18.67 -5.56 0.11
CA ALA A 125 -18.19 -5.99 -1.19
C ALA A 125 -16.68 -6.26 -1.17
N LEU A 126 -16.23 -7.13 -2.07
CA LEU A 126 -14.84 -7.29 -2.45
C LEU A 126 -14.65 -6.64 -3.82
N LEU A 127 -13.76 -5.66 -3.91
CA LEU A 127 -13.31 -5.13 -5.19
C LEU A 127 -12.14 -5.98 -5.68
N ALA A 128 -12.16 -6.37 -6.95
CA ALA A 128 -11.08 -7.13 -7.55
C ALA A 128 -10.81 -6.66 -8.97
N VAL A 129 -9.53 -6.60 -9.33
CA VAL A 129 -9.11 -6.43 -10.72
C VAL A 129 -8.89 -7.82 -11.31
N VAL A 130 -9.56 -8.12 -12.41
CA VAL A 130 -9.56 -9.43 -13.07
C VAL A 130 -9.33 -9.29 -14.58
N GLN A 131 -8.89 -10.38 -15.20
CA GLN A 131 -8.84 -10.46 -16.67
C GLN A 131 -10.26 -10.42 -17.25
N PRO A 132 -10.45 -9.76 -18.41
CA PRO A 132 -11.74 -9.72 -19.08
C PRO A 132 -12.18 -11.11 -19.54
N ALA A 133 -13.50 -11.31 -19.66
CA ALA A 133 -14.08 -12.60 -20.04
C ALA A 133 -13.76 -12.98 -21.50
N LEU A 134 -13.67 -11.98 -22.40
CA LEU A 134 -13.37 -12.19 -23.81
C LEU A 134 -11.89 -11.91 -24.10
N GLU A 135 -11.27 -12.75 -24.92
CA GLU A 135 -9.85 -12.56 -25.31
C GLU A 135 -9.62 -11.34 -26.20
N THR A 136 -10.66 -10.88 -26.89
CA THR A 136 -10.61 -9.66 -27.71
C THR A 136 -10.58 -8.39 -26.87
N ASP A 137 -11.02 -8.46 -25.63
CA ASP A 137 -11.03 -7.32 -24.71
C ASP A 137 -9.62 -7.16 -24.14
N ARG A 138 -9.00 -6.02 -24.40
CA ARG A 138 -7.62 -5.75 -23.99
C ARG A 138 -7.52 -5.13 -22.59
N ASN A 139 -8.60 -4.51 -22.14
CA ASN A 139 -8.64 -3.81 -20.86
C ASN A 139 -9.07 -4.75 -19.75
N GLU A 140 -8.40 -4.66 -18.60
CA GLU A 140 -8.85 -5.36 -17.41
C GLU A 140 -10.17 -4.81 -16.88
N VAL A 141 -10.81 -5.65 -16.06
CA VAL A 141 -12.11 -5.35 -15.49
C VAL A 141 -11.94 -5.21 -13.99
N LEU A 142 -12.47 -4.11 -13.45
CA LEU A 142 -12.72 -3.97 -12.04
C LEU A 142 -14.11 -4.53 -11.75
N VAL A 143 -14.20 -5.53 -10.89
CA VAL A 143 -15.46 -6.13 -10.44
C VAL A 143 -15.69 -5.82 -8.96
N ALA A 144 -16.94 -5.55 -8.61
CA ALA A 144 -17.42 -5.58 -7.24
C ALA A 144 -18.17 -6.89 -7.03
N LEU A 145 -17.69 -7.71 -6.10
CA LEU A 145 -18.27 -8.98 -5.72
C LEU A 145 -18.92 -8.84 -4.35
N ASP A 146 -20.08 -9.43 -4.13
CA ASP A 146 -20.67 -9.55 -2.80
C ASP A 146 -19.72 -10.34 -1.89
N LEU A 147 -19.28 -9.77 -0.78
CA LEU A 147 -18.24 -10.37 0.05
C LEU A 147 -18.71 -11.68 0.71
N ALA A 148 -20.02 -11.86 0.90
CA ALA A 148 -20.58 -13.05 1.51
C ALA A 148 -20.74 -14.20 0.51
N THR A 149 -21.05 -13.92 -0.75
CA THR A 149 -21.50 -14.93 -1.72
C THR A 149 -20.63 -15.03 -2.98
N GLY A 150 -19.82 -14.01 -3.27
CA GLY A 150 -19.04 -13.91 -4.51
C GLY A 150 -19.86 -13.53 -5.74
N ALA A 151 -21.13 -13.16 -5.57
CA ALA A 151 -21.98 -12.71 -6.67
C ALA A 151 -21.50 -11.37 -7.23
N VAL A 152 -21.50 -11.21 -8.56
CA VAL A 152 -21.14 -9.94 -9.19
C VAL A 152 -22.22 -8.90 -8.89
N LEU A 153 -21.82 -7.81 -8.26
CA LEU A 153 -22.67 -6.65 -7.96
C LEU A 153 -22.57 -5.58 -9.04
N ALA A 154 -21.35 -5.36 -9.54
CA ALA A 154 -21.05 -4.39 -10.59
C ALA A 154 -19.72 -4.74 -11.28
N GLU A 155 -19.54 -4.23 -12.50
CA GLU A 155 -18.27 -4.30 -13.21
C GLU A 155 -18.05 -3.03 -14.02
N THR A 156 -16.79 -2.67 -14.22
CA THR A 156 -16.39 -1.58 -15.10
C THR A 156 -15.01 -1.85 -15.68
N ARG A 157 -14.71 -1.24 -16.84
CA ARG A 157 -13.42 -1.40 -17.50
C ARG A 157 -12.40 -0.43 -16.92
N LEU A 158 -11.20 -0.93 -16.67
CA LEU A 158 -10.07 -0.09 -16.32
C LEU A 158 -9.47 0.52 -17.60
N PRO A 159 -8.84 1.70 -17.49
CA PRO A 159 -8.13 2.31 -18.62
C PRO A 159 -6.76 1.65 -18.90
N THR A 160 -6.47 0.52 -18.26
CA THR A 160 -5.17 -0.16 -18.26
C THR A 160 -5.22 -1.45 -19.11
N ASN A 161 -4.05 -2.03 -19.36
CA ASN A 161 -3.82 -3.29 -20.07
C ASN A 161 -2.55 -4.00 -19.58
N TRP A 162 -2.69 -5.22 -19.08
CA TRP A 162 -1.63 -6.08 -18.54
C TRP A 162 -0.85 -5.49 -17.36
N GLY A 163 -1.58 -4.86 -16.44
CA GLY A 163 -1.01 -4.23 -15.25
C GLY A 163 -0.68 -5.21 -14.12
N THR A 164 0.11 -4.70 -13.17
CA THR A 164 0.18 -5.20 -11.80
C THR A 164 -0.51 -4.19 -10.89
N TYR A 165 -1.39 -4.68 -10.02
CA TYR A 165 -2.30 -3.83 -9.27
C TYR A 165 -2.00 -3.87 -7.77
N GLU A 166 -2.22 -2.74 -7.10
CA GLU A 166 -2.17 -2.61 -5.65
C GLU A 166 -3.37 -1.81 -5.17
N PHE A 167 -4.10 -2.35 -4.18
CA PHE A 167 -5.16 -1.61 -3.50
C PHE A 167 -4.67 -1.08 -2.16
N GLN A 168 -5.00 0.18 -1.87
CA GLN A 168 -4.87 0.81 -0.56
C GLN A 168 -6.19 1.47 -0.14
N GLN A 169 -6.42 1.54 1.17
CA GLN A 169 -7.50 2.37 1.72
C GLN A 169 -6.89 3.60 2.41
N PRO A 170 -7.62 4.73 2.46
CA PRO A 170 -7.25 5.82 3.34
C PRO A 170 -7.50 5.41 4.81
N LEU A 171 -6.62 5.83 5.72
CA LEU A 171 -6.76 5.56 7.15
C LEU A 171 -7.93 6.36 7.76
N GLY A 172 -8.16 7.59 7.29
CA GLY A 172 -9.17 8.51 7.81
C GLY A 172 -10.63 8.22 7.38
N PRO A 173 -11.63 8.54 8.23
CA PRO A 173 -13.06 8.33 7.92
C PRO A 173 -13.57 9.21 6.76
N ALA A 174 -12.93 10.35 6.50
CA ALA A 174 -13.28 11.24 5.39
C ALA A 174 -12.96 10.62 4.01
N GLY A 175 -11.99 9.68 3.94
CA GLY A 175 -11.64 8.93 2.74
C GLY A 175 -12.42 7.61 2.58
N ALA A 176 -13.21 7.20 3.57
CA ALA A 176 -13.80 5.86 3.72
C ALA A 176 -14.85 5.46 2.68
N ARG A 177 -14.92 6.12 1.51
CA ARG A 177 -15.81 5.75 0.40
C ARG A 177 -15.07 5.41 -0.88
N ALA A 178 -13.75 5.54 -0.87
CA ALA A 178 -12.93 5.24 -2.01
C ALA A 178 -11.70 4.42 -1.60
N LEU A 179 -11.22 3.60 -2.53
CA LEU A 179 -9.95 2.92 -2.47
C LEU A 179 -8.99 3.57 -3.46
N PHE A 180 -7.72 3.56 -3.10
CA PHE A 180 -6.62 3.87 -3.99
C PHE A 180 -6.24 2.59 -4.74
N LEU A 181 -6.13 2.67 -6.05
CA LEU A 181 -5.70 1.59 -6.93
C LEU A 181 -4.52 2.09 -7.75
N ASP A 182 -3.33 1.58 -7.44
CA ASP A 182 -2.18 1.76 -8.30
C ASP A 182 -2.15 0.63 -9.33
N ALA A 183 -1.93 1.02 -10.58
CA ALA A 183 -1.84 0.11 -11.70
C ALA A 183 -0.54 0.38 -12.47
N ALA A 184 0.48 -0.45 -12.23
CA ALA A 184 1.76 -0.36 -12.91
C ALA A 184 1.77 -1.27 -14.15
N GLN A 185 2.01 -0.70 -15.32
CA GLN A 185 2.10 -1.37 -16.61
C GLN A 185 3.52 -1.25 -17.16
N GLY A 186 4.34 -2.29 -16.99
CA GLY A 186 5.73 -2.23 -17.41
C GLY A 186 6.56 -1.26 -16.56
N GLN A 187 7.61 -0.69 -17.16
CA GLN A 187 8.58 0.17 -16.44
C GLN A 187 8.20 1.65 -16.44
N GLU A 188 7.34 2.11 -17.36
CA GLU A 188 7.08 3.54 -17.59
C GLU A 188 5.60 3.84 -17.84
N GLU A 189 4.66 3.10 -17.24
CA GLU A 189 3.24 3.51 -17.24
C GLU A 189 2.52 3.08 -15.94
N ALA A 190 2.50 3.95 -14.92
CA ALA A 190 1.72 3.77 -13.70
C ALA A 190 0.56 4.76 -13.63
N TYR A 191 -0.62 4.22 -13.32
CA TYR A 191 -1.84 4.97 -13.09
C TYR A 191 -2.22 4.90 -11.61
N SER A 192 -2.53 6.07 -11.03
CA SER A 192 -3.19 6.16 -9.74
C SER A 192 -4.67 6.43 -9.96
N LEU A 193 -5.49 5.46 -9.57
CA LEU A 193 -6.93 5.44 -9.78
C LEU A 193 -7.64 5.46 -8.43
N LEU A 194 -8.54 6.42 -8.26
CA LEU A 194 -9.51 6.42 -7.17
C LEU A 194 -10.72 5.58 -7.58
N VAL A 195 -11.04 4.59 -6.77
CA VAL A 195 -12.13 3.64 -7.02
C VAL A 195 -13.19 3.79 -5.94
N SER A 196 -14.44 4.00 -6.32
CA SER A 196 -15.57 3.98 -5.38
C SER A 196 -16.63 3.00 -5.83
N PHE A 197 -17.27 2.36 -4.85
CA PHE A 197 -18.42 1.49 -5.04
C PHE A 197 -19.58 2.03 -4.21
N ALA A 198 -20.66 2.46 -4.86
CA ALA A 198 -21.84 2.99 -4.20
C ALA A 198 -23.08 2.68 -5.02
N GLY A 199 -24.16 2.24 -4.36
CA GLY A 199 -25.45 2.01 -5.03
C GLY A 199 -25.39 1.01 -6.18
N ALA A 200 -24.54 -0.01 -6.10
CA ALA A 200 -24.26 -0.98 -7.17
C ALA A 200 -23.59 -0.38 -8.42
N GLU A 201 -22.93 0.78 -8.30
CA GLU A 201 -22.15 1.40 -9.37
C GLU A 201 -20.67 1.50 -8.97
N LEU A 202 -19.79 1.24 -9.94
CA LEU A 202 -18.35 1.45 -9.82
C LEU A 202 -17.95 2.73 -10.56
N SER A 203 -17.29 3.63 -9.85
CA SER A 203 -16.71 4.84 -10.44
C SER A 203 -15.19 4.83 -10.32
N ILE A 204 -14.51 5.19 -11.41
CA ILE A 204 -13.05 5.31 -11.46
C ILE A 204 -12.69 6.75 -11.84
N ALA A 205 -11.80 7.36 -11.08
CA ALA A 205 -11.23 8.66 -11.40
C ALA A 205 -9.71 8.59 -11.32
N ARG A 206 -9.01 9.12 -12.33
CA ARG A 206 -7.55 9.24 -12.28
C ARG A 206 -7.16 10.35 -11.31
N VAL A 207 -6.09 10.12 -10.57
CA VAL A 207 -5.46 11.07 -9.66
C VAL A 207 -4.01 11.29 -10.09
N GLY A 208 -3.54 12.52 -9.93
CA GLY A 208 -2.15 12.89 -10.18
C GLY A 208 -1.71 12.81 -11.64
N GLY A 209 -0.39 12.91 -11.79
CA GLY A 209 0.30 12.88 -13.07
C GLY A 209 0.36 11.49 -13.69
N TYR A 210 1.29 11.34 -14.62
CA TYR A 210 1.68 10.04 -15.15
C TYR A 210 2.85 9.52 -14.32
N ASP A 211 2.88 8.21 -14.05
CA ASP A 211 3.93 7.59 -13.23
C ASP A 211 4.01 8.15 -11.80
N GLU A 212 2.87 8.42 -11.15
CA GLU A 212 2.81 8.95 -9.78
C GLU A 212 1.97 8.05 -8.85
N PRO A 213 2.43 6.82 -8.51
CA PRO A 213 1.70 5.93 -7.61
C PRO A 213 1.33 6.58 -6.27
N PHE A 214 0.24 6.10 -5.66
CA PHE A 214 -0.17 6.52 -4.33
C PHE A 214 0.86 6.08 -3.28
N THR A 215 1.15 7.01 -2.38
CA THR A 215 1.93 6.75 -1.18
C THR A 215 1.28 7.45 0.01
N GLY A 216 1.67 7.09 1.23
CA GLY A 216 1.25 7.82 2.43
C GLY A 216 -0.27 7.97 2.60
N SER A 217 -1.02 6.88 2.65
CA SER A 217 -2.48 6.90 2.88
C SER A 217 -2.88 6.98 4.37
N SER A 218 -1.91 7.25 5.26
CA SER A 218 -2.02 7.16 6.72
C SER A 218 -2.59 8.40 7.41
N ASP A 219 -2.89 9.50 6.70
CA ASP A 219 -3.44 10.68 7.37
C ASP A 219 -4.92 10.45 7.74
N ARG A 220 -5.26 10.72 9.00
CA ARG A 220 -6.64 10.63 9.52
C ARG A 220 -7.55 11.71 8.92
N SER A 221 -6.98 12.79 8.39
CA SER A 221 -7.74 13.79 7.64
C SER A 221 -8.30 13.25 6.31
N GLY A 222 -7.74 12.15 5.80
CA GLY A 222 -8.00 11.63 4.46
C GLY A 222 -7.06 12.18 3.38
N ALA A 223 -6.09 13.02 3.75
CA ALA A 223 -5.02 13.39 2.84
C ALA A 223 -4.18 12.18 2.45
N PHE A 224 -3.57 12.25 1.27
CA PHE A 224 -2.71 11.21 0.73
C PHE A 224 -1.58 11.85 -0.07
N LEU A 225 -0.55 11.05 -0.36
CA LEU A 225 0.59 11.47 -1.15
C LEU A 225 0.62 10.71 -2.48
N THR A 226 1.31 11.26 -3.46
CA THR A 226 1.82 10.51 -4.61
C THR A 226 3.31 10.82 -4.76
N VAL A 227 4.08 9.84 -5.23
CA VAL A 227 5.50 10.02 -5.55
C VAL A 227 5.71 9.60 -6.99
N ALA A 228 6.42 10.41 -7.77
CA ALA A 228 6.80 10.03 -9.11
C ALA A 228 7.71 8.79 -9.08
N VAL A 229 7.58 7.87 -10.04
CA VAL A 229 8.28 6.57 -10.04
C VAL A 229 9.80 6.73 -9.97
N ALA A 230 10.37 7.78 -10.58
CA ALA A 230 11.81 8.06 -10.50
C ALA A 230 12.21 8.94 -9.29
N GLY A 231 11.27 9.20 -8.38
CA GLY A 231 11.52 9.91 -7.12
C GLY A 231 11.67 11.42 -7.24
N GLU A 232 11.49 11.99 -8.44
CA GLU A 232 11.77 13.39 -8.74
C GLU A 232 10.73 14.37 -8.18
N GLN A 233 9.53 13.89 -7.85
CA GLN A 233 8.42 14.70 -7.39
C GLN A 233 7.62 14.00 -6.29
N LEU A 234 7.34 14.74 -5.21
CA LEU A 234 6.41 14.35 -4.14
C LEU A 234 5.23 15.33 -4.13
N THR A 235 4.02 14.78 -4.12
CA THR A 235 2.79 15.58 -4.15
C THR A 235 1.86 15.20 -3.01
N ARG A 236 1.29 16.19 -2.34
CA ARG A 236 0.22 16.02 -1.36
C ARG A 236 -1.13 16.39 -1.97
N TYR A 237 -2.14 15.60 -1.66
CA TYR A 237 -3.54 15.87 -1.95
C TYR A 237 -4.36 15.85 -0.68
N ASP A 238 -5.19 16.89 -0.49
CA ASP A 238 -6.28 16.85 0.49
C ASP A 238 -7.60 16.39 -0.17
N VAL A 239 -7.70 16.58 -1.49
CA VAL A 239 -8.79 16.07 -2.33
C VAL A 239 -8.23 15.56 -3.66
N PRO A 240 -8.82 14.51 -4.27
CA PRO A 240 -8.28 13.89 -5.48
C PRO A 240 -8.14 14.80 -6.70
N ALA A 241 -9.03 15.79 -6.82
CA ALA A 241 -9.10 16.63 -8.01
C ALA A 241 -7.98 17.68 -8.11
N ARG A 242 -7.28 17.99 -7.00
CA ARG A 242 -6.29 19.08 -7.00
C ARG A 242 -5.19 18.86 -5.97
N PRO A 243 -3.90 18.97 -6.35
CA PRO A 243 -2.81 18.90 -5.41
C PRO A 243 -2.83 20.09 -4.46
N ARG A 244 -2.52 19.81 -3.19
CA ARG A 244 -2.36 20.80 -2.13
C ARG A 244 -0.96 21.42 -2.15
N ALA A 245 0.06 20.56 -2.30
CA ALA A 245 1.47 20.91 -2.37
C ALA A 245 2.18 19.97 -3.34
N VAL A 246 3.15 20.49 -4.10
CA VAL A 246 4.00 19.76 -5.04
C VAL A 246 5.42 20.24 -4.81
N VAL A 247 6.36 19.33 -4.60
CA VAL A 247 7.79 19.64 -4.48
C VAL A 247 8.59 18.73 -5.39
N LYS A 248 9.63 19.30 -6.02
CA LYS A 248 10.62 18.53 -6.77
C LYS A 248 11.82 18.25 -5.88
N ALA A 249 12.41 17.08 -6.04
CA ALA A 249 13.60 16.65 -5.30
C ALA A 249 14.72 17.71 -5.38
N ASP A 250 15.10 18.13 -6.59
CA ASP A 250 16.14 19.15 -6.85
C ASP A 250 15.88 20.52 -6.20
N ASP A 251 14.63 20.83 -5.85
CA ASP A 251 14.27 22.11 -5.24
C ASP A 251 14.36 22.09 -3.71
N VAL A 252 14.23 20.91 -3.09
CA VAL A 252 14.04 20.78 -1.62
C VAL A 252 15.03 19.83 -0.94
N LEU A 253 15.65 18.91 -1.67
CA LEU A 253 16.62 17.96 -1.16
C LEU A 253 18.06 18.43 -1.48
N PRO A 254 19.08 17.90 -0.78
CA PRO A 254 20.46 18.01 -1.23
C PRO A 254 20.67 17.52 -2.67
N ASP A 255 21.60 18.14 -3.37
CA ASP A 255 21.96 17.81 -4.75
C ASP A 255 22.17 16.30 -4.96
N GLY A 256 21.51 15.75 -5.98
CA GLY A 256 21.62 14.34 -6.37
C GLY A 256 20.71 13.38 -5.60
N LEU A 257 19.96 13.85 -4.60
CA LEU A 257 19.02 13.00 -3.87
C LEU A 257 17.60 13.09 -4.44
N VAL A 258 16.91 11.95 -4.51
CA VAL A 258 15.51 11.81 -4.89
C VAL A 258 14.68 11.21 -3.76
N PHE A 259 13.35 11.29 -3.86
CA PHE A 259 12.45 10.56 -2.97
C PHE A 259 12.45 9.08 -3.32
N MET A 260 12.49 8.21 -2.31
CA MET A 260 12.55 6.77 -2.49
C MET A 260 11.39 6.06 -1.81
N GLY A 261 11.09 4.85 -2.28
CA GLY A 261 10.15 3.94 -1.62
C GLY A 261 8.76 4.56 -1.42
N ARG A 262 8.27 4.55 -0.18
CA ARG A 262 6.91 5.00 0.16
C ARG A 262 6.92 6.09 1.23
N PRO A 263 7.15 7.36 0.88
CA PRO A 263 6.96 8.47 1.80
C PRO A 263 5.54 8.46 2.40
N GLY A 264 5.40 8.80 3.68
CA GLY A 264 4.09 8.72 4.33
C GLY A 264 3.93 9.63 5.53
N PHE A 265 2.67 9.91 5.89
CA PHE A 265 2.36 10.70 7.06
C PHE A 265 2.76 9.97 8.33
N LEU A 266 3.69 10.58 9.06
CA LEU A 266 4.00 10.18 10.42
C LEU A 266 2.88 10.64 11.35
N ASP A 267 2.37 11.85 11.12
CA ASP A 267 1.20 12.46 11.76
C ASP A 267 0.67 13.62 10.90
N GLU A 268 -0.26 14.42 11.41
CA GLU A 268 -0.88 15.55 10.69
C GLU A 268 0.11 16.66 10.29
N ALA A 269 1.26 16.75 10.97
CA ALA A 269 2.25 17.80 10.78
C ALA A 269 3.52 17.32 10.06
N ARG A 270 3.78 16.00 10.04
CA ARG A 270 5.05 15.44 9.58
C ARG A 270 4.86 14.30 8.58
N VAL A 271 5.68 14.33 7.54
CA VAL A 271 5.86 13.23 6.58
C VAL A 271 7.25 12.65 6.79
N LEU A 272 7.35 11.33 6.90
CA LEU A 272 8.62 10.61 6.82
C LEU A 272 8.87 10.26 5.35
N ALA A 273 9.98 10.70 4.79
CA ALA A 273 10.36 10.38 3.42
C ALA A 273 11.75 9.72 3.38
N PRO A 274 11.86 8.50 2.84
CA PRO A 274 13.13 7.96 2.41
C PRO A 274 13.69 8.77 1.23
N VAL A 275 14.99 9.05 1.26
CA VAL A 275 15.71 9.79 0.22
C VAL A 275 17.10 9.19 -0.03
N GLY A 276 17.58 9.21 -1.27
CA GLY A 276 18.86 8.62 -1.67
C GLY A 276 19.22 8.97 -3.12
N GLU A 277 20.34 8.47 -3.61
CA GLU A 277 20.90 8.88 -4.92
C GLU A 277 20.19 8.23 -6.11
N ASP A 278 19.71 7.00 -5.95
CA ASP A 278 18.98 6.24 -6.95
C ASP A 278 17.67 5.72 -6.35
N PRO A 279 16.49 5.95 -6.97
CA PRO A 279 15.20 5.53 -6.42
C PRO A 279 15.04 4.01 -6.28
N TRP A 280 15.93 3.23 -6.90
CA TRP A 280 15.93 1.77 -6.91
C TRP A 280 16.91 1.13 -5.92
N GLU A 281 17.72 1.94 -5.23
CA GLU A 281 18.63 1.45 -4.20
C GLU A 281 17.89 1.16 -2.89
N GLU A 282 18.52 0.37 -2.02
CA GLU A 282 17.98 0.10 -0.69
C GLU A 282 18.51 1.08 0.35
N GLU A 283 19.79 1.43 0.28
CA GLU A 283 20.44 2.38 1.18
C GLU A 283 19.85 3.77 1.00
N CYS A 284 19.40 4.36 2.10
CA CYS A 284 18.79 5.68 2.05
C CYS A 284 18.98 6.43 3.37
N ARG A 285 18.48 7.67 3.38
CA ARG A 285 18.33 8.51 4.57
C ARG A 285 16.85 8.76 4.79
N HIS A 286 16.44 8.99 6.02
CA HIS A 286 15.05 9.33 6.34
C HIS A 286 14.95 10.80 6.73
N PHE A 287 14.14 11.55 6.00
CA PHE A 287 13.89 12.96 6.27
C PHE A 287 12.50 13.14 6.85
N LEU A 288 12.37 14.06 7.81
CA LEU A 288 11.10 14.57 8.30
C LEU A 288 10.77 15.84 7.53
N LEU A 289 9.70 15.77 6.75
CA LEU A 289 9.16 16.86 5.96
C LEU A 289 7.98 17.45 6.71
N ASP A 290 7.77 18.75 6.55
CA ASP A 290 6.52 19.38 6.97
C ASP A 290 5.38 18.90 6.08
N ALA A 291 4.29 18.44 6.68
CA ALA A 291 3.19 17.84 5.94
C ALA A 291 2.44 18.86 5.05
N VAL A 292 2.52 20.17 5.35
CA VAL A 292 1.79 21.21 4.61
C VAL A 292 2.54 21.63 3.35
N ASP A 293 3.86 21.87 3.45
CA ASP A 293 4.67 22.37 2.34
C ASP A 293 5.66 21.34 1.76
N LEU A 294 5.76 20.16 2.36
CA LEU A 294 6.64 19.05 1.99
C LEU A 294 8.14 19.40 2.01
N ARG A 295 8.54 20.46 2.73
CA ARG A 295 9.95 20.84 2.86
C ARG A 295 10.61 20.07 3.99
N PRO A 296 11.85 19.58 3.81
CA PRO A 296 12.60 18.97 4.89
C PRO A 296 12.77 19.93 6.09
N ARG A 297 12.59 19.37 7.29
CA ARG A 297 12.80 20.06 8.57
C ARG A 297 13.94 19.42 9.35
N ALA A 298 14.02 18.09 9.31
CA ALA A 298 15.05 17.33 10.01
C ALA A 298 15.42 16.06 9.26
N GLU A 299 16.58 15.53 9.59
CA GLU A 299 17.01 14.18 9.24
C GLU A 299 16.89 13.26 10.45
N VAL A 300 16.41 12.04 10.24
CA VAL A 300 16.29 11.02 11.28
C VAL A 300 17.59 10.22 11.38
N THR A 301 18.13 10.13 12.59
CA THR A 301 19.32 9.31 12.89
C THR A 301 18.92 8.10 13.73
N TYR A 302 19.43 6.92 13.38
CA TYR A 302 19.15 5.68 14.10
C TYR A 302 20.30 5.26 15.03
N PRO A 303 20.03 4.46 16.06
CA PRO A 303 21.09 3.82 16.85
C PRO A 303 22.06 3.02 15.97
N PRO A 304 23.34 2.89 16.36
CA PRO A 304 24.33 2.13 15.59
C PRO A 304 23.90 0.68 15.34
N GLY A 305 24.16 0.19 14.13
CA GLY A 305 23.84 -1.19 13.72
C GLY A 305 22.43 -1.38 13.14
N VAL A 306 21.66 -0.30 13.02
CA VAL A 306 20.39 -0.29 12.28
C VAL A 306 20.66 0.12 10.84
N GLU A 307 20.31 -0.74 9.89
CA GLU A 307 20.32 -0.41 8.47
C GLU A 307 19.13 0.49 8.13
N VAL A 308 19.38 1.56 7.36
CA VAL A 308 18.36 2.52 6.97
C VAL A 308 17.96 2.24 5.53
N VAL A 309 16.79 1.62 5.37
CA VAL A 309 16.28 1.18 4.07
C VAL A 309 15.03 1.95 3.65
N SER A 310 14.81 2.08 2.34
CA SER A 310 13.65 2.78 1.77
C SER A 310 12.29 2.15 2.10
N ARG A 311 12.29 0.92 2.64
CA ARG A 311 11.12 0.18 3.10
C ARG A 311 10.75 0.62 4.51
N VAL A 312 9.88 1.63 4.60
CA VAL A 312 9.29 2.12 5.84
C VAL A 312 7.78 2.18 5.77
N LEU A 313 7.13 2.15 6.93
CA LEU A 313 5.68 2.34 7.03
C LEU A 313 5.35 3.39 8.11
N PRO A 314 5.14 4.66 7.73
CA PRO A 314 4.60 5.69 8.63
C PRO A 314 3.14 5.40 8.99
N LEU A 315 2.85 5.38 10.30
CA LEU A 315 1.58 4.85 10.81
C LEU A 315 0.49 5.91 11.04
N GLY A 316 0.82 7.21 10.95
CA GLY A 316 -0.12 8.32 11.16
C GLY A 316 -0.42 8.63 12.64
N ASP A 317 0.33 8.04 13.57
CA ASP A 317 0.18 8.20 15.02
C ASP A 317 1.44 8.76 15.71
N GLY A 318 2.37 9.31 14.94
CA GLY A 318 3.68 9.76 15.40
C GLY A 318 4.76 8.69 15.38
N THR A 319 4.44 7.45 14.99
CA THR A 319 5.38 6.32 14.90
C THR A 319 5.47 5.74 13.48
N TRP A 320 6.54 4.98 13.22
CA TRP A 320 6.73 4.28 11.95
C TRP A 320 7.38 2.92 12.16
N LEU A 321 7.26 2.05 11.17
CA LEU A 321 7.92 0.75 11.14
C LEU A 321 9.11 0.75 10.18
N THR A 322 10.16 0.03 10.56
CA THR A 322 11.23 -0.43 9.66
C THR A 322 11.32 -1.95 9.69
N PHE A 323 11.94 -2.53 8.67
CA PHE A 323 11.99 -3.97 8.45
C PHE A 323 13.43 -4.44 8.21
N ASP A 324 13.77 -5.57 8.80
CA ASP A 324 15.09 -6.20 8.71
C ASP A 324 14.89 -7.73 8.70
N GLY A 325 14.86 -8.30 7.50
CA GLY A 325 14.41 -9.67 7.29
C GLY A 325 13.00 -9.88 7.82
N ASP A 326 12.86 -10.76 8.81
CA ASP A 326 11.58 -11.07 9.45
C ASP A 326 11.28 -10.17 10.68
N THR A 327 12.23 -9.32 11.08
CA THR A 327 12.07 -8.46 12.25
C THR A 327 11.42 -7.13 11.86
N VAL A 328 10.37 -6.77 12.60
CA VAL A 328 9.69 -5.48 12.50
C VAL A 328 10.04 -4.63 13.72
N ARG A 329 10.51 -3.41 13.49
CA ARG A 329 10.84 -2.45 14.56
C ARG A 329 9.94 -1.23 14.45
N ARG A 330 9.31 -0.85 15.56
CA ARG A 330 8.53 0.38 15.69
C ARG A 330 9.37 1.46 16.33
N TRP A 331 9.28 2.66 15.77
CA TRP A 331 10.10 3.80 16.16
C TRP A 331 9.26 5.04 16.40
N ARG A 332 9.82 5.95 17.19
CA ARG A 332 9.36 7.33 17.34
C ARG A 332 10.55 8.28 17.26
N THR A 333 10.28 9.56 17.06
CA THR A 333 11.28 10.62 17.26
C THR A 333 11.49 10.85 18.76
N GLY A 334 12.76 10.98 19.19
CA GLY A 334 13.14 11.37 20.56
C GLY A 334 13.01 12.86 20.86
#